data_AF-A0A5Q0H477-F1
#
_entry.id   AF-A0A5Q0H477-F1
#
_cell.length_a   1.000
_cell.length_b   1.000
_cell.length_c   1.000
_cell.angle_alpha   90.00
_cell.angle_beta   90.00
_cell.angle_gamma   90.00
#
_symmetry.space_group_name_H-M   'P 1'
#
loop_
_entity.id
_entity.type
_entity.pdbx_description
1 polymer ?
#
loop_
_entity_poly.entity_id
_entity_poly.type
_entity_poly.pdbx_seq_one_letter_code
_entity_poly.pdbx_strand_id
1 'polypeptide(L)'
;MVSYSFLLDRLPDPADLRRAVSEVFGVDQAGVHVGRLYEDAGGPPATLSCTYLDLDGGDFPWRLDIGADDTVPGPGEARAAAALCHRFGLRVLLPDDASDEWWRLVTAEGERVVAVDPDQLAEDRYVLTGRTHP
;
A
#
# COMPACT_ATOMS: atom_id res chain seq x y z
N MET A 1 11.68 6.26 12.15
CA MET A 1 10.96 6.49 10.89
C MET A 1 9.93 5.38 10.75
N VAL A 2 8.70 5.70 10.34
CA VAL A 2 7.67 4.67 10.09
C VAL A 2 7.57 4.42 8.59
N SER A 3 7.49 3.15 8.20
CA SER A 3 7.32 2.73 6.81
C SER A 3 6.14 1.78 6.73
N TYR A 4 5.27 2.00 5.75
CA TYR A 4 4.14 1.14 5.41
C TYR A 4 4.35 0.60 4.00
N SER A 5 3.98 -0.65 3.75
CA SER A 5 4.07 -1.28 2.44
C SER A 5 2.79 -2.04 2.12
N PHE A 6 2.13 -1.63 1.04
CA PHE A 6 0.87 -2.20 0.58
C PHE A 6 1.00 -2.75 -0.83
N LEU A 7 0.22 -3.79 -1.13
CA LEU A 7 0.02 -4.25 -2.50
C LEU A 7 -1.38 -3.85 -2.96
N LEU A 8 -1.48 -3.24 -4.14
CA LEU A 8 -2.71 -2.70 -4.71
C LEU A 8 -3.05 -3.39 -6.02
N ASP A 9 -4.34 -3.64 -6.23
CA ASP A 9 -4.84 -4.17 -7.50
C ASP A 9 -4.80 -3.15 -8.65
N ARG A 10 -4.80 -1.86 -8.32
CA ARG A 10 -4.60 -0.75 -9.25
C ARG A 10 -4.03 0.47 -8.53
N LEU A 11 -3.29 1.30 -9.26
CA LEU A 11 -2.75 2.55 -8.74
C LEU A 11 -3.77 3.70 -8.92
N PRO A 12 -4.12 4.45 -7.87
CA PRO A 12 -4.88 5.70 -7.99
C PRO A 12 -4.12 6.78 -8.75
N ASP A 13 -4.83 7.81 -9.21
CA ASP A 13 -4.19 9.00 -9.75
C ASP A 13 -3.25 9.64 -8.70
N PRO A 14 -2.02 10.05 -9.07
CA PRO A 14 -1.06 10.61 -8.11
C PRO A 14 -1.53 11.84 -7.34
N ALA A 15 -2.35 12.71 -7.95
CA ALA A 15 -2.88 13.90 -7.28
C ALA A 15 -3.95 13.51 -6.25
N ASP A 16 -4.82 12.56 -6.61
CA ASP A 16 -5.82 12.03 -5.69
C ASP A 16 -5.18 11.25 -4.54
N LEU A 17 -4.13 10.46 -4.83
CA LEU A 17 -3.35 9.73 -3.83
C LEU A 17 -2.68 10.68 -2.84
N ARG A 18 -2.04 11.75 -3.34
CA ARG A 18 -1.44 12.80 -2.50
C ARG A 18 -2.46 13.36 -1.52
N ARG A 19 -3.64 13.72 -2.03
CA ARG A 19 -4.73 14.24 -1.21
C ARG A 19 -5.17 13.22 -0.16
N ALA A 20 -5.41 11.97 -0.54
CA ALA A 20 -5.85 10.93 0.40
C ALA A 20 -4.81 10.67 1.50
N VAL A 21 -3.53 10.56 1.15
CA VAL A 21 -2.44 10.38 2.12
C VAL A 21 -2.34 11.59 3.06
N SER A 22 -2.44 12.81 2.54
CA SER A 22 -2.44 14.01 3.39
C SER A 22 -3.58 14.00 4.43
N GLU A 23 -4.79 13.58 4.02
CA GLU A 23 -5.96 13.48 4.89
C GLU A 23 -5.80 12.37 5.93
N VAL A 24 -5.27 11.20 5.53
CA VAL A 24 -5.07 10.02 6.41
C VAL A 24 -4.04 10.30 7.51
N PHE A 25 -2.97 11.02 7.16
CA PHE A 25 -1.84 11.29 8.06
C PHE A 25 -1.91 12.67 8.73
N GLY A 26 -2.90 13.50 8.37
CA GLY A 26 -3.10 14.81 8.97
C GLY A 26 -1.98 15.81 8.65
N VAL A 27 -1.40 15.72 7.46
CA VAL A 27 -0.33 16.62 7.00
C VAL A 27 -0.79 17.52 5.84
N ASP A 28 -0.08 18.60 5.58
CA ASP A 28 -0.32 19.43 4.39
C ASP A 28 0.02 18.66 3.11
N GLN A 29 -0.77 18.80 2.05
CA GLN A 29 -0.50 18.17 0.75
C GLN A 29 0.85 18.57 0.17
N ALA A 30 1.33 19.80 0.43
CA ALA A 30 2.65 20.26 0.02
C ALA A 30 3.79 19.51 0.71
N GLY A 31 3.52 18.90 1.88
CA GLY A 31 4.45 18.03 2.61
C GLY A 31 4.42 16.56 2.17
N VAL A 32 3.60 16.21 1.17
CA VAL A 32 3.46 14.83 0.66
C VAL A 32 4.08 14.71 -0.72
N HIS A 33 5.16 13.95 -0.82
CA HIS A 33 5.72 13.53 -2.09
C HIS A 33 5.02 12.27 -2.58
N VAL A 34 4.65 12.24 -3.87
CA VAL A 34 4.12 11.07 -4.55
C VAL A 34 4.91 10.88 -5.83
N GLY A 35 5.49 9.70 -6.04
CA GLY A 35 6.33 9.43 -7.20
C GLY A 35 6.61 7.95 -7.41
N ARG A 36 7.20 7.61 -8.55
CA ARG A 36 7.63 6.24 -8.82
C ARG A 36 8.91 5.94 -8.03
N LEU A 37 9.03 4.74 -7.48
CA LEU A 37 10.25 4.28 -6.84
C LEU A 37 11.42 4.34 -7.84
N TYR A 38 12.58 4.82 -7.39
CA TYR A 38 13.82 5.01 -8.16
C TYR A 38 13.80 6.12 -9.23
N GLU A 39 12.70 6.86 -9.38
CA GLU A 39 12.71 8.12 -10.13
C GLU A 39 13.09 9.25 -9.17
N ASP A 40 14.36 9.67 -9.22
CA ASP A 40 14.84 10.80 -8.42
C ASP A 40 14.23 12.10 -8.94
N ALA A 41 13.21 12.60 -8.25
CA ALA A 41 12.47 13.78 -8.67
C ALA A 41 13.13 15.10 -8.22
N GLY A 42 14.24 15.07 -7.47
CA GLY A 42 14.94 16.28 -7.01
C GLY A 42 14.05 17.26 -6.23
N GLY A 43 13.02 16.75 -5.56
CA GLY A 43 11.99 17.55 -4.90
C GLY A 43 12.42 18.14 -3.55
N PRO A 44 11.66 19.10 -3.00
CA PRO A 44 11.86 19.58 -1.64
C PRO A 44 11.73 18.43 -0.61
N PRO A 45 12.36 18.53 0.56
CA PRO A 45 12.24 17.52 1.61
C PRO A 45 10.77 17.32 1.98
N ALA A 46 10.29 16.09 1.84
CA ALA A 46 8.92 15.73 2.11
C ALA A 46 8.76 15.23 3.56
N THR A 47 7.66 15.60 4.20
CA THR A 47 7.27 15.08 5.52
C THR A 47 6.73 13.65 5.40
N LEU A 48 6.08 13.35 4.27
CA LEU A 48 5.66 12.01 3.86
C LEU A 48 6.15 11.74 2.44
N SER A 49 6.73 10.57 2.24
CA SER A 49 7.04 10.03 0.91
C SER A 49 6.10 8.88 0.61
N CYS A 50 5.46 8.92 -0.55
CA CYS A 50 4.59 7.87 -1.04
C CYS A 50 5.12 7.42 -2.41
N THR A 51 5.82 6.29 -2.43
CA THR A 51 6.45 5.76 -3.63
C THR A 51 5.73 4.52 -4.13
N TYR A 52 5.51 4.41 -5.43
CA TYR A 52 4.91 3.22 -6.03
C TYR A 52 5.88 2.50 -6.98
N LEU A 53 5.76 1.18 -7.04
CA LEU A 53 6.51 0.30 -7.92
C LEU A 53 5.52 -0.58 -8.71
N ASP A 54 5.76 -0.68 -10.01
CA ASP A 54 5.09 -1.65 -10.89
C ASP A 54 5.79 -3.01 -10.74
N LEU A 55 5.02 -4.06 -10.45
CA LEU A 55 5.49 -5.42 -10.21
C LEU A 55 5.30 -6.31 -11.44
N ASP A 56 4.88 -5.75 -12.58
CA ASP A 56 4.77 -6.43 -13.87
C ASP A 56 3.83 -7.67 -13.87
N GLY A 57 2.88 -7.77 -12.91
CA GLY A 57 1.83 -8.79 -12.95
C GLY A 57 1.19 -9.16 -11.61
N GLY A 58 0.42 -10.25 -11.64
CA GLY A 58 -0.34 -10.74 -10.48
C GLY A 58 -1.71 -10.07 -10.30
N ASP A 59 -2.42 -10.43 -9.23
CA ASP A 59 -3.69 -9.80 -8.87
C ASP A 59 -3.49 -8.42 -8.23
N PHE A 60 -2.28 -8.19 -7.68
CA PHE A 60 -1.83 -6.95 -7.07
C PHE A 60 -0.52 -6.47 -7.73
N PRO A 61 -0.59 -5.87 -8.93
CA PRO A 61 0.58 -5.50 -9.71
C PRO A 61 1.28 -4.22 -9.23
N TRP A 62 0.80 -3.58 -8.16
CA TRP A 62 1.39 -2.35 -7.66
C TRP A 62 1.81 -2.51 -6.21
N ARG A 63 3.04 -2.13 -5.89
CA ARG A 63 3.47 -1.89 -4.50
C ARG A 63 3.42 -0.41 -4.20
N LEU A 64 2.89 -0.05 -3.04
CA LEU A 64 2.88 1.31 -2.52
C LEU A 64 3.60 1.34 -1.18
N ASP A 65 4.71 2.06 -1.12
CA ASP A 65 5.45 2.33 0.11
C ASP A 65 5.15 3.74 0.60
N ILE A 66 4.81 3.89 1.89
CA ILE A 66 4.63 5.19 2.54
C ILE A 66 5.65 5.31 3.66
N GLY A 67 6.62 6.21 3.49
CA GLY A 67 7.58 6.59 4.51
C GLY A 67 7.17 7.89 5.21
N ALA A 68 7.24 7.91 6.54
CA ALA A 68 6.93 9.07 7.36
C ALA A 68 8.09 9.42 8.30
N ASP A 69 8.34 10.72 8.45
CA ASP A 69 9.19 11.24 9.53
C ASP A 69 8.61 10.85 10.91
N ASP A 70 9.47 10.65 11.90
CA ASP A 70 9.12 10.29 13.29
C ASP A 70 8.22 11.32 13.99
N THR A 71 8.13 12.52 13.45
CA THR A 71 7.28 13.60 13.93
C THR A 71 5.83 13.51 13.44
N VAL A 72 5.50 12.60 12.52
CA VAL A 72 4.14 12.42 12.00
C VAL A 72 3.41 11.30 12.76
N PRO A 73 2.43 11.62 13.62
CA PRO A 73 1.59 10.62 14.26
C PRO A 73 0.60 10.04 13.24
N GLY A 74 1.07 9.09 12.42
CA GLY A 74 0.26 8.38 11.44
C GLY A 74 -0.61 7.29 12.07
N PRO A 75 -1.69 6.84 11.40
CA PRO A 75 -2.38 5.62 11.77
C PRO A 75 -1.44 4.41 11.66
N GLY A 76 -1.79 3.29 12.30
CA GLY A 76 -1.12 2.02 12.02
C GLY A 76 -1.33 1.58 10.57
N GLU A 77 -0.43 0.72 10.07
CA GLU A 77 -0.39 0.27 8.67
C GLU A 77 -1.74 -0.20 8.13
N ALA A 78 -2.38 -1.14 8.83
CA ALA A 78 -3.68 -1.68 8.44
C ALA A 78 -4.78 -0.60 8.36
N ARG A 79 -4.73 0.41 9.23
CA ARG A 79 -5.70 1.51 9.24
C ARG A 79 -5.45 2.49 8.09
N ALA A 80 -4.19 2.74 7.73
CA ALA A 80 -3.84 3.50 6.53
C ALA A 80 -4.33 2.77 5.26
N ALA A 81 -4.02 1.46 5.14
CA ALA A 81 -4.47 0.61 4.05
C ALA A 81 -6.00 0.63 3.90
N ALA A 82 -6.73 0.42 4.99
CA ALA A 82 -8.19 0.45 4.99
C ALA A 82 -8.74 1.80 4.53
N ALA A 83 -8.18 2.91 5.01
CA ALA A 83 -8.62 4.24 4.61
C ALA A 83 -8.44 4.49 3.10
N LEU A 84 -7.28 4.12 2.56
CA LEU A 84 -7.00 4.22 1.12
C LEU A 84 -7.89 3.27 0.31
N CYS A 85 -8.04 2.03 0.77
CA CYS A 85 -8.91 1.01 0.17
C CYS A 85 -10.35 1.52 0.02
N HIS A 86 -10.95 2.00 1.11
CA HIS A 86 -12.32 2.51 1.09
C HIS A 86 -12.46 3.77 0.24
N ARG A 87 -11.48 4.68 0.28
CA ARG A 87 -11.55 5.94 -0.46
C ARG A 87 -11.54 5.73 -1.96
N PHE A 88 -10.73 4.79 -2.43
CA PHE A 88 -10.53 4.55 -3.86
C PHE A 88 -11.31 3.36 -4.41
N GLY A 89 -11.94 2.55 -3.54
CA GLY A 89 -12.57 1.29 -3.94
C GLY A 89 -11.55 0.31 -4.52
N LEU A 90 -10.46 0.11 -3.79
CA LEU A 90 -9.37 -0.79 -4.18
C LEU A 90 -9.48 -2.13 -3.47
N ARG A 91 -8.62 -3.06 -3.87
CA ARG A 91 -8.23 -4.20 -3.05
C ARG A 91 -6.81 -3.97 -2.60
N VAL A 92 -6.59 -4.11 -1.29
CA VAL A 92 -5.26 -3.96 -0.69
C VAL A 92 -4.86 -5.26 -0.03
N LEU A 93 -3.67 -5.74 -0.34
CA LEU A 93 -3.10 -6.93 0.27
C LEU A 93 -1.96 -6.52 1.21
N LEU A 94 -2.04 -7.02 2.44
CA LEU A 94 -1.10 -6.78 3.53
C LEU A 94 -0.40 -8.10 3.88
N PRO A 95 0.93 -8.20 3.72
CA PRO A 95 1.66 -9.36 4.20
C PRO A 95 1.50 -9.50 5.71
N ASP A 96 1.44 -10.76 6.16
CA ASP A 96 1.46 -11.08 7.58
C ASP A 96 2.85 -11.59 7.95
N ASP A 97 3.53 -10.92 8.87
CA ASP A 97 4.88 -11.30 9.33
C ASP A 97 4.93 -12.72 9.93
N ALA A 98 3.77 -13.27 10.32
CA ALA A 98 3.67 -14.62 10.86
C ALA A 98 3.51 -15.70 9.77
N SER A 99 3.22 -15.35 8.51
CA SER A 99 2.95 -16.32 7.46
C SER A 99 3.24 -15.82 6.04
N ASP A 100 4.05 -16.59 5.31
CA ASP A 100 4.28 -16.38 3.87
C ASP A 100 3.10 -16.83 3.00
N GLU A 101 2.11 -17.55 3.56
CA GLU A 101 0.97 -18.11 2.83
C GLU A 101 -0.33 -17.32 3.09
N TRP A 102 -0.55 -16.85 4.32
CA TRP A 102 -1.84 -16.33 4.76
C TRP A 102 -1.79 -14.83 5.02
N TRP A 103 -2.29 -14.06 4.07
CA TRP A 103 -2.17 -12.60 4.06
C TRP A 103 -3.53 -11.95 4.25
N ARG A 104 -3.52 -10.69 4.65
CA ARG A 104 -4.74 -9.93 4.94
C ARG A 104 -5.18 -9.15 3.71
N LEU A 105 -6.36 -9.48 3.22
CA LEU A 105 -7.02 -8.77 2.14
C LEU A 105 -8.03 -7.76 2.69
N VAL A 106 -7.83 -6.50 2.37
CA VAL A 106 -8.73 -5.39 2.68
C VAL A 106 -9.47 -4.99 1.40
N THR A 107 -10.79 -4.90 1.49
CA THR A 107 -11.68 -4.50 0.38
C THR A 107 -12.71 -3.48 0.86
N ALA A 108 -13.50 -2.93 -0.06
CA ALA A 108 -14.63 -2.08 0.30
C ALA A 108 -15.69 -2.81 1.18
N GLU A 109 -15.80 -4.13 1.05
CA GLU A 109 -16.77 -4.98 1.74
C GLU A 109 -16.31 -5.37 3.15
N GLY A 110 -15.00 -5.32 3.41
CA GLY A 110 -14.40 -5.67 4.68
C GLY A 110 -13.01 -6.28 4.54
N GLU A 111 -12.53 -6.82 5.66
CA GLU A 111 -11.21 -7.43 5.80
C GLU A 111 -11.34 -8.94 6.02
N ARG A 112 -10.46 -9.73 5.39
CA ARG A 112 -10.39 -11.19 5.57
C ARG A 112 -8.98 -11.72 5.30
N VAL A 113 -8.67 -12.89 5.85
CA VAL A 113 -7.42 -13.61 5.58
C VAL A 113 -7.59 -14.49 4.34
N VAL A 114 -6.64 -14.38 3.40
CA VAL A 114 -6.62 -15.10 2.11
C VAL A 114 -5.27 -15.76 1.90
N ALA A 115 -5.25 -16.87 1.15
CA ALA A 115 -3.98 -17.49 0.77
C ALA A 115 -3.40 -16.90 -0.52
N VAL A 116 -2.12 -16.54 -0.47
CA VAL A 116 -1.31 -16.22 -1.66
C VAL A 116 -0.67 -17.47 -2.24
N ASP A 117 -0.38 -17.45 -3.54
CA ASP A 117 0.32 -18.52 -4.24
C ASP A 117 1.83 -18.44 -3.96
N PRO A 118 2.43 -19.41 -3.22
CA PRO A 118 3.84 -19.36 -2.86
C PRO A 118 4.78 -19.46 -4.06
N ASP A 119 4.37 -20.15 -5.13
CA ASP A 119 5.20 -20.30 -6.34
C ASP A 119 5.29 -18.96 -7.07
N GLN A 120 4.20 -18.20 -7.11
CA GLN A 120 4.16 -16.85 -7.68
C GLN A 120 4.84 -15.82 -6.79
N LEU A 121 4.78 -15.98 -5.46
CA LEU A 121 5.46 -15.10 -4.51
C LEU A 121 6.99 -15.09 -4.74
N ALA A 122 7.58 -16.23 -5.07
CA ALA A 122 9.01 -16.33 -5.40
C ALA A 122 9.41 -15.52 -6.66
N GLU A 123 8.44 -15.15 -7.49
CA GLU A 123 8.61 -14.31 -8.69
C GLU A 123 8.14 -12.85 -8.46
N ASP A 124 7.91 -12.42 -7.22
CA ASP A 124 7.30 -11.12 -6.88
C ASP A 124 5.90 -10.90 -7.50
N ARG A 125 5.17 -12.00 -7.75
CA ARG A 125 3.81 -11.97 -8.31
C ARG A 125 2.78 -12.36 -7.25
N TYR A 126 1.98 -11.40 -6.84
CA TYR A 126 1.01 -11.59 -5.76
C TYR A 126 -0.33 -12.07 -6.31
N VAL A 127 -0.53 -13.38 -6.32
CA VAL A 127 -1.72 -14.05 -6.86
C VAL A 127 -2.50 -14.72 -5.73
N LEU A 128 -3.82 -14.55 -5.69
CA LEU A 128 -4.67 -15.22 -4.71
C LEU A 128 -5.04 -16.61 -5.18
N THR A 129 -4.90 -17.62 -4.32
CA THR A 129 -5.28 -19.01 -4.64
C THR A 129 -6.79 -19.27 -4.53
N GLY A 130 -7.57 -18.27 -4.09
CA GLY A 130 -9.00 -18.40 -3.81
C GLY A 130 -9.32 -19.13 -2.49
N ARG A 131 -8.32 -19.66 -1.78
CA ARG A 131 -8.50 -20.26 -0.46
C ARG A 131 -8.66 -19.16 0.60
N THR A 132 -9.61 -19.38 1.51
CA THR A 132 -9.80 -18.56 2.71
C THR A 132 -9.33 -19.35 3.92
N HIS A 133 -8.76 -18.66 4.91
CA HIS A 133 -8.34 -19.31 6.14
C HIS A 133 -9.56 -19.95 6.83
N PRO A 134 -9.48 -21.22 7.25
CA PRO A 134 -10.58 -21.92 7.94
C PRO A 134 -10.90 -21.33 9.31
#